data_AF-A0A119CWQ0-F1
#
_entry.id   AF-A0A119CWQ0-F1
#
_cell.length_a   1.000
_cell.length_b   1.000
_cell.length_c   1.000
_cell.angle_alpha   90.00
_cell.angle_beta   90.00
_cell.angle_gamma   90.00
#
_symmetry.space_group_name_H-M   'P 1'
#
loop_
_entity.id
_entity.type
_entity.pdbx_description
1 polymer ?
#
loop_
_entity_poly.entity_id
_entity_poly.type
_entity_poly.pdbx_seq_one_letter_code
_entity_poly.pdbx_strand_id
1 'polypeptide(L)'
;MAFSVLAVALLLSAGAAHAQMYRWVDGNGRVHYSDTPPVTYQKSGGAELSKQGNVIRRTQSEAERRAEAERQAEQKRIQAEQNKQAQLDRALTQTYTSEAEIDLARDRALEHHRLAIRGAEIRGKAVESNLAELKARIANIEKAGRPVSPNLKEQLDQATRESLDLKRTILNNEEAMVLVGGKYAADKVRFRELTGK
;
A
#
# COMPACT_ATOMS: atom_id res chain seq x y z
N MET A 1 -23.78 13.55 86.97
CA MET A 1 -23.69 12.34 86.13
C MET A 1 -24.26 12.59 84.73
N ALA A 2 -23.75 13.57 83.97
CA ALA A 2 -24.34 13.94 82.68
C ALA A 2 -23.31 14.24 81.58
N PHE A 3 -22.00 14.10 81.86
CA PHE A 3 -20.94 14.30 80.87
C PHE A 3 -20.43 13.00 80.23
N SER A 4 -20.79 11.82 80.77
CA SER A 4 -20.29 10.53 80.28
C SER A 4 -21.09 9.95 79.11
N VAL A 5 -22.32 10.42 78.85
CA VAL A 5 -23.19 9.85 77.79
C VAL A 5 -22.95 10.54 76.44
N LEU A 6 -22.46 11.79 76.43
CA LEU A 6 -22.19 12.52 75.18
C LEU A 6 -20.92 12.03 74.45
N ALA A 7 -20.00 11.38 75.16
CA ALA A 7 -18.75 10.87 74.58
C ALA A 7 -18.91 9.54 73.81
N VAL A 8 -19.95 8.75 74.11
CA VAL A 8 -20.15 7.41 73.50
C VAL A 8 -20.89 7.50 72.16
N ALA A 9 -21.73 8.52 71.96
CA ALA A 9 -22.46 8.71 70.70
C ALA A 9 -21.58 9.24 69.54
N LEU A 10 -20.41 9.83 69.83
CA LEU A 10 -19.49 10.35 68.81
C LEU A 10 -18.58 9.27 68.17
N LEU A 11 -18.55 8.05 68.71
CA LEU A 11 -17.66 6.98 68.24
C LEU A 11 -18.29 6.06 67.17
N LEU A 12 -19.58 6.22 66.87
CA LEU A 12 -20.31 5.36 65.92
C LEU A 12 -20.38 5.92 64.49
N SER A 13 -19.81 7.10 64.25
CA SER A 13 -19.68 7.73 62.93
C SER A 13 -18.30 7.47 62.28
N ALA A 14 -17.62 6.39 62.67
CA ALA A 14 -16.48 5.87 61.91
C ALA A 14 -17.01 5.26 60.60
N GLY A 15 -17.18 6.10 59.58
CA GLY A 15 -17.51 5.69 58.22
C GLY A 15 -16.58 4.57 57.77
N ALA A 16 -17.12 3.56 57.11
CA ALA A 16 -16.35 2.44 56.60
C ALA A 16 -15.22 2.96 55.68
N ALA A 17 -14.01 3.09 56.22
CA ALA A 17 -12.83 3.48 55.45
C ALA A 17 -12.58 2.39 54.40
N HIS A 18 -12.85 2.72 53.14
CA HIS A 18 -12.54 1.88 52.00
C HIS A 18 -11.07 2.12 51.64
N ALA A 19 -10.15 1.45 52.35
CA ALA A 19 -8.74 1.49 52.01
C ALA A 19 -8.53 0.74 50.68
N GLN A 20 -8.34 1.50 49.59
CA GLN A 20 -7.91 0.99 48.29
C GLN A 20 -6.39 0.93 48.28
N MET A 21 -5.81 -0.24 48.03
CA MET A 21 -4.36 -0.44 47.96
C MET A 21 -3.94 -0.59 46.50
N TYR A 22 -2.93 0.14 46.06
CA TYR A 22 -2.40 0.08 44.69
C TYR A 22 -1.04 -0.59 44.66
N ARG A 23 -0.79 -1.41 43.65
CA ARG A 23 0.49 -2.10 43.40
C ARG A 23 1.00 -1.75 42.00
N TRP A 24 2.24 -1.31 41.87
CA TRP A 24 2.88 -1.08 40.57
C TRP A 24 4.37 -1.42 40.59
N VAL A 25 5.00 -1.41 39.41
CA VAL A 25 6.45 -1.59 39.25
C VAL A 25 7.04 -0.27 38.76
N ASP A 26 8.07 0.24 39.43
CA ASP A 26 8.74 1.47 39.02
C ASP A 26 9.73 1.27 37.86
N GLY A 27 10.37 2.35 37.39
CA GLY A 27 11.35 2.29 36.30
C GLY A 27 12.62 1.49 36.62
N ASN A 28 12.87 1.17 37.89
CA ASN A 28 14.00 0.35 38.34
C ASN A 28 13.60 -1.11 38.57
N GLY A 29 12.37 -1.50 38.24
CA GLY A 29 11.85 -2.85 38.42
C GLY A 29 11.41 -3.17 39.85
N ARG A 30 11.32 -2.18 40.75
CA ARG A 30 10.88 -2.40 42.15
C ARG A 30 9.36 -2.36 42.25
N VAL A 31 8.79 -3.29 43.00
CA VAL A 31 7.36 -3.35 43.28
C VAL A 31 7.04 -2.42 44.45
N HIS A 32 6.04 -1.57 44.28
CA HIS A 32 5.56 -0.64 45.31
C HIS A 32 4.11 -0.92 45.64
N TYR A 33 3.74 -0.60 46.89
CA TYR A 33 2.38 -0.66 47.42
C TYR A 33 2.07 0.66 48.12
N SER A 34 0.91 1.26 47.84
CA SER A 34 0.49 2.52 48.47
C SER A 34 -1.02 2.68 48.37
N ASP A 35 -1.63 3.37 49.34
CA ASP A 35 -3.03 3.76 49.29
C ASP A 35 -3.29 4.85 48.21
N THR A 36 -2.24 5.57 47.81
CA THR A 36 -2.28 6.58 46.73
C THR A 36 -1.29 6.21 45.64
N PRO A 37 -1.73 6.01 44.37
CA PRO A 37 -0.84 5.68 43.27
C PRO A 37 0.02 6.89 42.87
N PRO A 38 1.23 6.68 42.33
CA PRO A 38 2.09 7.76 41.88
C PRO A 38 1.56 8.36 40.58
N VAL A 39 2.05 9.55 40.22
CA VAL A 39 1.73 10.19 38.94
C VAL A 39 2.14 9.34 37.71
N THR A 40 3.11 8.44 37.88
CA THR A 40 3.60 7.53 36.84
C THR A 40 2.78 6.24 36.69
N TYR A 41 1.73 6.04 37.50
CA TYR A 41 0.93 4.81 37.52
C TYR A 41 0.28 4.48 36.17
N GLN A 42 -0.15 5.50 35.41
CA GLN A 42 -0.70 5.30 34.05
C GLN A 42 0.36 4.91 33.00
N LYS A 43 1.63 5.24 33.26
CA LYS A 43 2.76 4.93 32.38
C LYS A 43 3.33 3.55 32.67
N SER A 44 3.52 3.23 33.95
CA SER A 44 4.05 1.94 34.43
C SER A 44 3.02 0.83 34.48
N GLY A 45 1.73 1.18 34.58
CA GLY A 45 0.66 0.22 34.83
C GLY A 45 0.67 -0.26 36.29
N GLY A 46 -0.34 -1.03 36.67
CA GLY A 46 -0.48 -1.51 38.04
C GLY A 46 -1.78 -2.27 38.29
N ALA A 47 -1.99 -2.61 39.55
CA ALA A 47 -3.18 -3.29 40.03
C ALA A 47 -3.70 -2.61 41.30
N GLU A 48 -5.00 -2.35 41.32
CA GLU A 48 -5.76 -2.02 42.52
C GLU A 48 -6.16 -3.31 43.22
N LEU A 49 -5.95 -3.36 44.52
CA LEU A 49 -6.10 -4.54 45.37
C LEU A 49 -7.24 -4.34 46.38
N SER A 50 -7.94 -5.42 46.68
CA SER A 50 -8.93 -5.50 47.75
C SER A 50 -8.25 -5.53 49.11
N LYS A 51 -9.05 -5.37 50.17
CA LYS A 51 -8.58 -5.53 51.55
C LYS A 51 -7.97 -6.92 51.84
N GLN A 52 -8.28 -7.92 51.02
CA GLN A 52 -7.74 -9.28 51.12
C GLN A 52 -6.53 -9.50 50.20
N GLY A 53 -6.05 -8.45 49.51
CA GLY A 53 -4.92 -8.52 48.58
C GLY A 53 -5.27 -8.99 47.17
N ASN A 54 -6.56 -9.19 46.86
CA ASN A 54 -7.00 -9.65 45.53
C ASN A 54 -7.03 -8.50 44.52
N VAL A 55 -6.60 -8.71 43.28
CA VAL A 55 -6.67 -7.67 42.24
C VAL A 55 -8.13 -7.37 41.87
N ILE A 56 -8.58 -6.15 42.15
CA ILE A 56 -9.91 -5.64 41.77
C ILE A 56 -9.87 -5.02 40.38
N ARG A 57 -8.81 -4.28 40.05
CA ARG A 57 -8.70 -3.56 38.77
C ARG A 57 -7.25 -3.52 38.31
N ARG A 58 -7.03 -3.76 37.01
CA ARG A 58 -5.70 -3.67 36.39
C ARG A 58 -5.63 -2.44 35.50
N THR A 59 -4.57 -1.67 35.65
CA THR A 59 -4.20 -0.57 34.74
C THR A 59 -3.07 -1.06 33.87
N GLN A 60 -3.28 -1.08 32.55
CA GLN A 60 -2.22 -1.42 31.61
C GLN A 60 -1.16 -0.32 31.58
N SER A 61 0.11 -0.73 31.48
CA SER A 61 1.20 0.21 31.23
C SER A 61 1.05 0.88 29.87
N GLU A 62 1.74 1.99 29.66
CA GLU A 62 1.79 2.62 28.34
C GLU A 62 2.41 1.69 27.31
N ALA A 63 3.44 0.92 27.68
CA ALA A 63 4.07 -0.07 26.81
C ALA A 63 3.10 -1.19 26.41
N GLU A 64 2.31 -1.68 27.36
CA GLU A 64 1.28 -2.70 27.10
C GLU A 64 0.17 -2.17 26.18
N ARG A 65 -0.30 -0.94 26.40
CA ARG A 65 -1.30 -0.30 25.55
C ARG A 65 -0.78 -0.09 24.13
N ARG A 66 0.48 0.33 23.97
CA ARG A 66 1.13 0.48 22.65
C ARG A 66 1.26 -0.87 21.94
N ALA A 67 1.76 -1.90 22.62
CA ALA A 67 1.90 -3.24 22.05
C ALA A 67 0.55 -3.86 21.65
N GLU A 68 -0.50 -3.65 22.44
CA GLU A 68 -1.86 -4.08 22.08
C GLU A 68 -2.40 -3.30 20.88
N ALA A 69 -2.21 -1.97 20.83
CA ALA A 69 -2.60 -1.16 19.68
C ALA A 69 -1.88 -1.58 18.40
N GLU A 70 -0.59 -1.91 18.47
CA GLU A 70 0.19 -2.44 17.35
C GLU A 70 -0.33 -3.80 16.88
N ARG A 71 -0.60 -4.74 17.80
CA ARG A 71 -1.22 -6.04 17.46
C ARG A 71 -2.58 -5.87 16.78
N GLN A 72 -3.43 -5.00 17.31
CA GLN A 72 -4.74 -4.72 16.72
C GLN A 72 -4.62 -4.06 15.35
N ALA A 73 -3.67 -3.14 15.18
CA ALA A 73 -3.39 -2.52 13.90
C ALA A 73 -2.95 -3.57 12.87
N GLU A 74 -2.03 -4.46 13.24
CA GLU A 74 -1.56 -5.53 12.36
C GLU A 74 -2.69 -6.51 12.01
N GLN A 75 -3.48 -6.95 13.00
CA GLN A 75 -4.63 -7.81 12.74
C GLN A 75 -5.65 -7.15 11.79
N LYS A 76 -5.90 -5.85 11.96
CA LYS A 76 -6.76 -5.08 11.05
C LYS A 76 -6.18 -5.02 9.64
N ARG A 77 -4.86 -4.86 9.50
CA ARG A 77 -4.19 -4.86 8.19
C ARG A 77 -4.30 -6.22 7.50
N ILE A 78 -4.03 -7.30 8.22
CA ILE A 78 -4.17 -8.67 7.70
C ILE A 78 -5.62 -8.93 7.27
N GLN A 79 -6.60 -8.56 8.11
CA GLN A 79 -8.01 -8.73 7.78
C GLN A 79 -8.42 -7.89 6.56
N ALA A 80 -7.92 -6.65 6.46
CA ALA A 80 -8.20 -5.79 5.32
C ALA A 80 -7.64 -6.38 4.01
N GLU A 81 -6.42 -6.94 4.03
CA GLU A 81 -5.81 -7.57 2.86
C GLU A 81 -6.56 -8.84 2.45
N GLN A 82 -6.95 -9.68 3.42
CA GLN A 82 -7.78 -10.86 3.15
C GLN A 82 -9.14 -10.48 2.54
N ASN A 83 -9.79 -9.45 3.09
CA ASN A 83 -11.07 -8.97 2.57
C ASN A 83 -10.93 -8.43 1.15
N LYS A 84 -9.85 -7.68 0.88
CA LYS A 84 -9.54 -7.17 -0.44
C LYS A 84 -9.30 -8.30 -1.44
N GLN A 85 -8.49 -9.30 -1.08
CA GLN A 85 -8.26 -10.47 -1.94
C GLN A 85 -9.57 -11.21 -2.24
N ALA A 86 -10.39 -11.46 -1.22
CA ALA A 86 -11.69 -12.12 -1.39
C ALA A 86 -12.67 -11.31 -2.25
N GLN A 87 -12.56 -9.97 -2.26
CA GLN A 87 -13.34 -9.12 -3.17
C GLN A 87 -12.84 -9.24 -4.60
N LEU A 88 -11.52 -9.23 -4.82
CA LEU A 88 -10.92 -9.41 -6.14
C LEU A 88 -11.25 -10.79 -6.73
N ASP A 89 -11.16 -11.85 -5.93
CA ASP A 89 -11.50 -13.22 -6.34
C ASP A 89 -12.97 -13.35 -6.75
N ARG A 90 -13.87 -12.71 -5.98
CA ARG A 90 -15.30 -12.65 -6.31
C ARG A 90 -15.54 -11.87 -7.59
N ALA A 91 -14.91 -10.71 -7.75
CA ALA A 91 -15.04 -9.93 -8.96
C ALA A 91 -14.54 -10.71 -10.18
N LEU A 92 -13.40 -11.40 -10.07
CA LEU A 92 -12.82 -12.21 -11.13
C LEU A 92 -13.77 -13.33 -11.60
N THR A 93 -14.32 -14.10 -10.65
CA THR A 93 -15.24 -15.21 -10.94
C THR A 93 -16.65 -14.77 -11.35
N GLN A 94 -17.05 -13.53 -11.01
CA GLN A 94 -18.30 -12.93 -11.49
C GLN A 94 -18.15 -12.28 -12.87
N THR A 95 -16.96 -11.75 -13.19
CA THR A 95 -16.71 -11.08 -14.48
C THR A 95 -16.52 -12.10 -15.60
N TYR A 96 -15.89 -13.23 -15.30
CA TYR A 96 -15.57 -14.25 -16.30
C TYR A 96 -16.19 -15.59 -15.91
N THR A 97 -16.79 -16.26 -16.88
CA THR A 97 -17.38 -17.59 -16.75
C THR A 97 -16.45 -18.69 -17.27
N SER A 98 -15.46 -18.32 -18.08
CA SER A 98 -14.47 -19.24 -18.64
C SER A 98 -13.12 -18.56 -18.89
N GLU A 99 -12.08 -19.37 -19.00
CA GLU A 99 -10.75 -18.94 -19.39
C GLU A 99 -10.70 -18.26 -20.77
N ALA A 100 -11.56 -18.69 -21.70
CA ALA A 100 -11.64 -18.12 -23.03
C ALA A 100 -12.15 -16.67 -23.01
N GLU A 101 -13.03 -16.32 -22.06
CA GLU A 101 -13.47 -14.94 -21.87
C GLU A 101 -12.36 -14.04 -21.34
N ILE A 102 -11.47 -14.58 -20.50
CA ILE A 102 -10.27 -13.87 -20.01
C ILE A 102 -9.31 -13.61 -21.19
N ASP A 103 -9.08 -14.61 -22.05
CA ASP A 103 -8.26 -14.43 -23.25
C ASP A 103 -8.86 -13.39 -24.20
N LEU A 104 -10.19 -13.42 -24.40
CA LEU A 104 -10.89 -12.44 -25.23
C LEU A 104 -10.80 -11.02 -24.66
N ALA A 105 -10.95 -10.86 -23.34
CA ALA A 105 -10.81 -9.58 -22.67
C ALA A 105 -9.37 -9.05 -22.78
N ARG A 106 -8.37 -9.93 -22.60
CA ARG A 106 -6.96 -9.61 -22.84
C ARG A 106 -6.77 -9.10 -24.27
N ASP A 107 -7.23 -9.84 -25.26
CA ASP A 107 -6.99 -9.47 -26.66
C ASP A 107 -7.66 -8.15 -27.03
N ARG A 108 -8.84 -7.86 -26.49
CA ARG A 108 -9.49 -6.55 -26.63
C ARG A 108 -8.70 -5.44 -25.94
N ALA A 109 -8.19 -5.68 -24.73
CA ALA A 109 -7.38 -4.70 -24.01
C ALA A 109 -6.07 -4.38 -24.73
N LEU A 110 -5.50 -5.35 -25.45
CA LEU A 110 -4.28 -5.20 -26.22
C LEU A 110 -4.49 -4.53 -27.59
N GLU A 111 -5.72 -4.48 -28.13
CA GLU A 111 -5.93 -4.01 -29.49
C GLU A 111 -5.52 -2.56 -29.73
N HIS A 112 -5.82 -1.65 -28.79
CA HIS A 112 -5.40 -0.26 -28.93
C HIS A 112 -3.87 -0.13 -29.10
N HIS A 113 -3.10 -0.92 -28.33
CA HIS A 113 -1.64 -0.94 -28.42
C HIS A 113 -1.16 -1.55 -29.75
N ARG A 114 -1.78 -2.65 -30.20
CA ARG A 114 -1.47 -3.28 -31.49
C ARG A 114 -1.72 -2.32 -32.65
N LEU A 115 -2.81 -1.57 -32.61
CA LEU A 115 -3.13 -0.56 -33.62
C LEU A 115 -2.14 0.61 -33.59
N ALA A 116 -1.74 1.07 -32.40
CA ALA A 116 -0.74 2.11 -32.25
C ALA A 116 0.63 1.69 -32.81
N ILE A 117 1.08 0.47 -32.50
CA ILE A 117 2.32 -0.12 -33.03
C ILE A 117 2.22 -0.20 -34.56
N ARG A 118 1.16 -0.80 -35.10
CA ARG A 118 0.97 -0.94 -36.55
C ARG A 118 1.00 0.41 -37.27
N GLY A 119 0.33 1.42 -36.71
CA GLY A 119 0.34 2.78 -37.25
C GLY A 119 1.75 3.39 -37.24
N ALA A 120 2.47 3.23 -36.13
CA ALA A 120 3.84 3.70 -35.99
C ALA A 120 4.82 2.99 -36.94
N GLU A 121 4.67 1.68 -37.15
CA GLU A 121 5.46 0.90 -38.11
C GLU A 121 5.22 1.35 -39.55
N ILE A 122 3.95 1.55 -39.95
CA ILE A 122 3.61 2.02 -41.29
C ILE A 122 4.23 3.40 -41.55
N ARG A 123 4.09 4.34 -40.61
CA ARG A 123 4.71 5.67 -40.71
C ARG A 123 6.25 5.56 -40.68
N GLY A 124 6.79 4.68 -39.85
CA GLY A 124 8.22 4.42 -39.72
C GLY A 124 8.86 4.05 -41.04
N LYS A 125 8.22 3.15 -41.81
CA LYS A 125 8.68 2.77 -43.16
C LYS A 125 8.77 3.97 -44.12
N ALA A 126 7.78 4.87 -44.08
CA ALA A 126 7.79 6.07 -44.91
C ALA A 126 8.92 7.03 -44.50
N VAL A 127 9.11 7.25 -43.20
CA VAL A 127 10.18 8.10 -42.66
C VAL A 127 11.57 7.52 -42.97
N GLU A 128 11.73 6.19 -42.89
CA GLU A 128 12.97 5.51 -43.25
C GLU A 128 13.33 5.69 -44.73
N SER A 129 12.34 5.59 -45.63
CA SER A 129 12.52 5.87 -47.05
C SER A 129 12.96 7.33 -47.28
N ASN A 130 12.30 8.29 -46.62
CA ASN A 130 12.66 9.71 -46.71
C ASN A 130 14.08 9.97 -46.19
N LEU A 131 14.46 9.36 -45.06
CA LEU A 131 15.81 9.45 -44.51
C LEU A 131 16.86 8.92 -45.48
N ALA A 132 16.59 7.81 -46.16
CA ALA A 132 17.50 7.26 -47.16
C ALA A 132 17.67 8.21 -48.35
N GLU A 133 16.58 8.81 -48.85
CA GLU A 133 16.60 9.79 -49.93
C GLU A 133 17.38 11.06 -49.54
N LEU A 134 17.09 11.65 -48.37
CA LEU A 134 17.77 12.83 -47.87
C LEU A 134 19.26 12.59 -47.70
N LYS A 135 19.67 11.45 -47.12
CA LYS A 135 21.08 11.07 -46.97
C LYS A 135 21.77 10.90 -48.33
N ALA A 136 21.12 10.24 -49.29
CA ALA A 136 21.68 10.07 -50.63
C ALA A 136 21.87 11.42 -51.34
N ARG A 137 20.89 12.33 -51.20
CA ARG A 137 20.97 13.68 -51.78
C ARG A 137 22.10 14.50 -51.16
N ILE A 138 22.24 14.45 -49.84
CA ILE A 138 23.34 15.11 -49.11
C ILE A 138 24.70 14.56 -49.59
N ALA A 139 24.85 13.23 -49.63
CA ALA A 139 26.10 12.60 -50.06
C ALA A 139 26.49 12.98 -51.50
N ASN A 140 25.52 13.10 -52.41
CA ASN A 140 25.77 13.54 -53.78
C ASN A 140 26.23 15.01 -53.86
N ILE A 141 25.67 15.89 -53.03
CA ILE A 141 26.08 17.31 -52.94
C ILE A 141 27.51 17.43 -52.40
N GLU A 142 27.81 16.68 -51.34
CA GLU A 142 29.15 16.64 -50.74
C GLU A 142 30.20 16.09 -51.70
N LYS A 143 29.87 15.01 -52.42
CA LYS A 143 30.73 14.43 -53.46
C LYS A 143 31.01 15.40 -54.61
N ALA A 144 30.06 16.28 -54.91
CA ALA A 144 30.21 17.34 -55.90
C ALA A 144 31.00 18.56 -55.38
N GLY A 145 31.51 18.53 -54.14
CA GLY A 145 32.25 19.63 -53.52
C GLY A 145 31.41 20.87 -53.22
N ARG A 146 30.07 20.74 -53.21
CA ARG A 146 29.15 21.85 -52.96
C ARG A 146 28.72 21.85 -51.49
N PRO A 147 28.47 23.03 -50.89
CA PRO A 147 27.95 23.08 -49.52
C PRO A 147 26.51 22.58 -49.46
N VAL A 148 26.22 21.75 -48.45
CA VAL A 148 24.86 21.27 -48.15
C VAL A 148 24.03 22.43 -47.59
N SER A 149 22.85 22.66 -48.17
CA SER A 149 21.99 23.77 -47.74
C SER A 149 21.45 23.56 -46.31
N PRO A 150 21.25 24.63 -45.52
CA PRO A 150 20.69 24.52 -44.17
C PRO A 150 19.33 23.83 -44.14
N ASN A 151 18.45 24.14 -45.10
CA ASN A 151 17.13 23.50 -45.23
C ASN A 151 17.23 21.97 -45.40
N LEU A 152 18.22 21.47 -46.15
CA LEU A 152 18.37 20.02 -46.33
C LEU A 152 18.86 19.32 -45.06
N LYS A 153 19.69 20.00 -44.26
CA LYS A 153 20.09 19.51 -42.93
C LYS A 153 18.91 19.51 -41.96
N GLU A 154 18.12 20.58 -41.94
CA GLU A 154 16.90 20.70 -41.13
C GLU A 154 15.91 19.55 -41.43
N GLN A 155 15.69 19.24 -42.72
CA GLN A 155 14.82 18.13 -43.14
C GLN A 155 15.35 16.77 -42.66
N LEU A 156 16.66 16.53 -42.77
CA LEU A 156 17.29 15.31 -42.26
C LEU A 156 17.11 15.19 -40.74
N ASP A 157 17.35 16.28 -40.02
CA ASP A 157 17.23 16.30 -38.56
C ASP A 157 15.78 16.09 -38.12
N GLN A 158 14.81 16.71 -38.80
CA GLN A 158 13.39 16.50 -38.54
C GLN A 158 12.97 15.05 -38.77
N ALA A 159 13.33 14.46 -39.92
CA ALA A 159 13.02 13.07 -40.22
C ALA A 159 13.71 12.10 -39.24
N THR A 160 14.91 12.46 -38.76
CA THR A 160 15.62 11.66 -37.75
C THR A 160 14.91 11.68 -36.41
N ARG A 161 14.48 12.87 -35.95
CA ARG A 161 13.66 13.00 -34.73
C ARG A 161 12.37 12.21 -34.83
N GLU A 162 11.65 12.34 -35.95
CA GLU A 162 10.41 11.60 -36.18
C GLU A 162 10.63 10.08 -36.13
N SER A 163 11.71 9.57 -36.72
CA SER A 163 12.07 8.14 -36.65
C SER A 163 12.29 7.67 -35.21
N LEU A 164 12.97 8.48 -34.39
CA LEU A 164 13.20 8.16 -32.98
C LEU A 164 11.90 8.18 -32.17
N ASP A 165 11.03 9.15 -32.40
CA ASP A 165 9.74 9.26 -31.71
C ASP A 165 8.82 8.08 -32.03
N LEU A 166 8.81 7.62 -33.29
CA LEU A 166 8.06 6.43 -33.71
C LEU A 166 8.59 5.16 -33.05
N LYS A 167 9.92 4.99 -32.99
CA LYS A 167 10.55 3.86 -32.27
C LYS A 167 10.21 3.88 -30.79
N ARG A 168 10.22 5.06 -30.16
CA ARG A 168 9.82 5.22 -28.75
C ARG A 168 8.35 4.86 -28.54
N THR A 169 7.48 5.25 -29.48
CA THR A 169 6.06 4.91 -29.46
C THR A 169 5.84 3.39 -29.53
N ILE A 170 6.54 2.69 -30.43
CA ILE A 170 6.48 1.23 -30.55
C ILE A 170 6.90 0.59 -29.23
N LEU A 171 8.10 0.93 -28.72
CA LEU A 171 8.64 0.36 -27.49
C LEU A 171 7.70 0.56 -26.29
N ASN A 172 7.20 1.77 -26.09
CA ASN A 172 6.29 2.06 -24.97
C ASN A 172 4.99 1.24 -25.05
N ASN A 173 4.46 1.01 -26.26
CA ASN A 173 3.27 0.19 -26.44
C ASN A 173 3.58 -1.30 -26.25
N GLU A 174 4.73 -1.80 -26.69
CA GLU A 174 5.17 -3.17 -26.45
C GLU A 174 5.33 -3.45 -24.94
N GLU A 175 5.99 -2.54 -24.21
CA GLU A 175 6.11 -2.62 -22.74
C GLU A 175 4.73 -2.62 -22.06
N ALA A 176 3.82 -1.74 -22.49
CA ALA A 176 2.46 -1.72 -21.98
C ALA A 176 1.72 -3.04 -22.25
N MET A 177 1.89 -3.62 -23.45
CA MET A 177 1.29 -4.90 -23.80
C MET A 177 1.81 -6.05 -22.94
N VAL A 178 3.11 -6.06 -22.60
CA VAL A 178 3.68 -7.06 -21.67
C VAL A 178 3.05 -6.93 -20.28
N LEU A 179 2.91 -5.70 -19.75
CA LEU A 179 2.31 -5.47 -18.45
C LEU A 179 0.82 -5.87 -18.42
N VAL A 180 0.06 -5.49 -19.46
CA VAL A 180 -1.36 -5.85 -19.59
C VAL A 180 -1.50 -7.36 -19.73
N GLY A 181 -0.74 -7.98 -20.63
CA GLY A 181 -0.76 -9.43 -20.85
C GLY A 181 -0.40 -10.21 -19.58
N GLY A 182 0.58 -9.74 -18.82
CA GLY A 182 0.97 -10.33 -17.54
C GLY A 182 -0.15 -10.32 -16.49
N LYS A 183 -0.91 -9.21 -16.39
CA LYS A 183 -2.08 -9.13 -15.50
C LYS A 183 -3.15 -10.15 -15.86
N TYR A 184 -3.54 -10.22 -17.12
CA TYR A 184 -4.54 -11.20 -17.58
C TYR A 184 -4.05 -12.64 -17.44
N ALA A 185 -2.75 -12.90 -17.61
CA ALA A 185 -2.18 -14.23 -17.37
C ALA A 185 -2.27 -14.63 -15.89
N ALA A 186 -1.99 -13.71 -14.98
CA ALA A 186 -2.14 -13.92 -13.54
C ALA A 186 -3.62 -14.14 -13.16
N ASP A 187 -4.53 -13.31 -13.69
CA ASP A 187 -5.97 -13.46 -13.48
C ASP A 187 -6.47 -14.82 -13.98
N LYS A 188 -5.96 -15.31 -15.12
CA LYS A 188 -6.31 -16.63 -15.66
C LYS A 188 -5.86 -17.77 -14.75
N VAL A 189 -4.63 -17.70 -14.22
CA VAL A 189 -4.13 -18.68 -13.24
C VAL A 189 -4.99 -18.64 -11.97
N ARG A 190 -5.27 -17.45 -11.44
CA ARG A 190 -6.11 -17.29 -10.25
C ARG A 190 -7.53 -17.83 -10.46
N PHE A 191 -8.11 -17.58 -11.64
CA PHE A 191 -9.43 -18.08 -12.00
C PHE A 191 -9.49 -19.62 -12.01
N ARG A 192 -8.46 -20.28 -12.52
CA ARG A 192 -8.33 -21.75 -12.46
C ARG A 192 -8.32 -22.27 -11.03
N GLU A 193 -7.50 -21.66 -10.17
CA GLU A 193 -7.43 -22.01 -8.74
C GLU A 193 -8.79 -21.88 -8.04
N LEU A 194 -9.53 -20.81 -8.34
CA LEU A 194 -10.84 -20.53 -7.71
C LEU A 194 -11.96 -21.43 -8.23
N THR A 195 -11.89 -21.88 -9.49
CA THR A 195 -12.94 -22.68 -10.13
C THR A 195 -12.66 -24.18 -10.13
N GLY A 196 -11.48 -24.60 -9.68
CA GLY A 196 -11.07 -26.01 -9.64
C GLY A 196 -10.85 -26.61 -11.02
N LYS A 197 -10.48 -25.79 -12.01
CA LYS A 197 -10.19 -26.18 -13.40
C LYS A 197 -8.70 -26.19 -13.69
#